data_AF-A0A6N7MKS7-F1
#
_entry.id   AF-A0A6N7MKS7-F1
#
_cell.length_a   1.000
_cell.length_b   1.000
_cell.length_c   1.000
_cell.angle_alpha   90.00
_cell.angle_beta   90.00
_cell.angle_gamma   90.00
#
_symmetry.space_group_name_H-M   'P 1'
#
loop_
_entity.id
_entity.type
_entity.pdbx_description
1 polymer ?
#
loop_
_entity_poly.entity_id
_entity_poly.type
_entity_poly.pdbx_seq_one_letter_code
_entity_poly.pdbx_strand_id
1 'polypeptide(L)'
;YISHGPMTPVQHFAINLGAPGDKKDGNGTIWFGYPRPDITTGVKFDLKEEILEGMGYYSYDSKGVNMEGTDYPWLFTNGCVGLSKCEIPLIDNSFGEEPGIFTIRLGFATPSTRRMFDIKIQDSIVMENLDVLKETGGANKAVIKEFKGIGVENILAIELVSEINNPEVSQAPVINFIEVIREDITEKPEISKDVIILKPAEAKKILAQANIERSNNDFDIALEKYHMVLKGTDLKEIKIKALEGMENIADTKSLPKIKKYCQKLDPVMWDYNEPDQDIINAAVKVYIAIANNLSEEDMERAVKMLNHTFSFTRDITLRYMAISNLKDLGTVPGKEFEENNFVDHIGCGKKVKFTYPYSTSYPAGGDIALVDGIKGTKIFNDGNWQAWRGDDLEATVDLGGTIPIEKISVNFLQNIGSWLFLPTSVEFYISEDGKNFKILATHDNDVSQKQEGALIKEFTTNFNKTDARYVRVKVKSVGVCPDWHTGAGGKVWLFCDEIQIY
;
A
#
# COMPACT_ATOMS: atom_id res chain seq x y z
N TYR A 1 18.26 0.51 13.57
CA TYR A 1 18.43 1.48 12.45
C TYR A 1 17.09 1.53 11.74
N ILE A 2 16.60 2.70 11.31
CA ILE A 2 15.37 2.79 10.53
C ILE A 2 15.79 3.28 9.14
N SER A 3 15.68 2.39 8.16
CA SER A 3 15.93 2.72 6.75
C SER A 3 14.66 3.29 6.15
N HIS A 4 14.75 4.45 5.51
CA HIS A 4 13.65 5.10 4.80
C HIS A 4 13.92 5.04 3.29
N GLY A 5 12.90 4.73 2.50
CA GLY A 5 13.00 4.73 1.03
C GLY A 5 12.12 3.66 0.37
N PRO A 6 11.87 3.79 -0.95
CA PRO A 6 11.17 2.76 -1.71
C PRO A 6 12.02 1.48 -1.75
N MET A 7 11.35 0.33 -1.71
CA MET A 7 12.00 -0.98 -1.85
C MET A 7 12.52 -1.24 -3.26
N THR A 8 11.85 -0.68 -4.27
CA THR A 8 12.09 -0.98 -5.68
C THR A 8 12.33 0.30 -6.52
N PRO A 9 13.19 0.22 -7.55
CA PRO A 9 14.00 -0.95 -7.91
C PRO A 9 15.19 -1.12 -6.95
N VAL A 10 15.49 -2.36 -6.58
CA VAL A 10 16.58 -2.70 -5.68
C VAL A 10 17.93 -2.40 -6.35
N GLN A 11 18.79 -1.64 -5.67
CA GLN A 11 20.21 -1.51 -6.04
C GLN A 11 21.07 -2.48 -5.24
N HIS A 12 20.84 -2.55 -3.93
CA HIS A 12 21.50 -3.48 -3.01
C HIS A 12 20.50 -3.85 -1.92
N PHE A 13 20.25 -5.14 -1.75
CA PHE A 13 19.33 -5.66 -0.75
C PHE A 13 19.95 -6.86 -0.06
N ALA A 14 20.10 -6.77 1.27
CA ALA A 14 20.80 -7.77 2.06
C ALA A 14 19.92 -8.19 3.25
N ILE A 15 19.73 -9.50 3.41
CA ILE A 15 18.79 -10.10 4.36
C ILE A 15 19.54 -11.09 5.24
N ASN A 16 19.43 -10.94 6.55
CA ASN A 16 19.94 -11.89 7.53
C ASN A 16 18.75 -12.67 8.11
N LEU A 17 18.60 -13.94 7.69
CA LEU A 17 17.46 -14.78 8.05
C LEU A 17 17.57 -15.21 9.52
N GLY A 18 16.46 -15.21 10.24
CA GLY A 18 16.38 -15.46 11.68
C GLY A 18 16.93 -14.34 12.57
N ALA A 19 17.49 -13.25 12.02
CA ALA A 19 18.09 -12.21 12.84
C ALA A 19 17.03 -11.37 13.57
N PRO A 20 17.28 -10.99 14.85
CA PRO A 20 16.30 -10.27 15.68
C PRO A 20 16.10 -8.80 15.28
N GLY A 21 16.87 -8.27 14.32
CA GLY A 21 16.73 -6.91 13.84
C GLY A 21 17.82 -6.49 12.85
N ASP A 22 17.66 -5.27 12.32
CA ASP A 22 18.51 -4.71 11.28
C ASP A 22 19.89 -4.34 11.82
N LYS A 23 20.94 -4.68 11.07
CA LYS A 23 22.32 -4.37 11.43
C LYS A 23 23.10 -3.83 10.23
N LYS A 24 23.95 -2.84 10.50
CA LYS A 24 24.85 -2.25 9.50
C LYS A 24 26.25 -2.84 9.67
N ASP A 25 26.86 -3.28 8.58
CA ASP A 25 28.23 -3.78 8.59
C ASP A 25 29.28 -2.65 8.47
N GLY A 26 30.56 -3.01 8.46
CA GLY A 26 31.67 -2.05 8.39
C GLY A 26 31.78 -1.31 7.05
N ASN A 27 31.21 -1.87 5.98
CA ASN A 27 31.17 -1.27 4.64
C ASN A 27 29.96 -0.35 4.46
N GLY A 28 29.04 -0.37 5.42
CA GLY A 28 27.85 0.44 5.44
C GLY A 28 26.63 -0.24 4.79
N THR A 29 26.72 -1.52 4.46
CA THR A 29 25.57 -2.31 4.00
C THR A 29 24.65 -2.56 5.18
N ILE A 30 23.36 -2.31 4.94
CA ILE A 30 22.30 -2.59 5.91
C ILE A 30 21.76 -3.98 5.61
N TRP A 31 21.90 -4.86 6.59
CA TRP A 31 21.36 -6.21 6.58
C TRP A 31 20.04 -6.21 7.33
N PHE A 32 18.95 -6.41 6.60
CA PHE A 32 17.60 -6.47 7.16
C PHE A 32 17.41 -7.80 7.90
N GLY A 33 16.97 -7.73 9.15
CA GLY A 33 16.55 -8.92 9.88
C GLY A 33 15.22 -9.44 9.33
N TYR A 34 15.10 -10.75 9.18
CA TYR A 34 13.90 -11.43 8.72
C TYR A 34 13.58 -12.67 9.59
N PRO A 35 12.32 -12.99 9.93
CA PRO A 35 11.07 -12.32 9.56
C PRO A 35 10.99 -10.86 9.97
N ARG A 36 10.29 -10.03 9.18
CA ARG A 36 10.07 -8.63 9.53
C ARG A 36 9.09 -8.52 10.69
N PRO A 37 9.42 -7.79 11.77
CA PRO A 37 8.42 -7.43 12.77
C PRO A 37 7.36 -6.52 12.14
N ASP A 38 6.15 -6.51 12.73
CA ASP A 38 5.13 -5.54 12.34
C ASP A 38 5.58 -4.14 12.78
N ILE A 39 6.04 -3.35 11.80
CA ILE A 39 6.60 -2.01 11.99
C ILE A 39 5.69 -0.99 11.34
N THR A 40 5.54 0.18 11.96
CA THR A 40 4.81 1.31 11.37
C THR A 40 5.66 2.11 10.38
N THR A 41 6.98 2.13 10.58
CA THR A 41 7.94 2.91 9.80
C THR A 41 9.12 2.06 9.36
N GLY A 42 9.65 2.36 8.18
CA GLY A 42 10.80 1.68 7.59
C GLY A 42 10.42 0.66 6.52
N VAL A 43 11.43 -0.02 6.00
CA VAL A 43 11.31 -0.96 4.88
C VAL A 43 10.50 -2.20 5.27
N LYS A 44 9.39 -2.43 4.55
CA LYS A 44 8.53 -3.61 4.62
C LYS A 44 8.71 -4.47 3.38
N PHE A 45 8.81 -5.78 3.58
CA PHE A 45 8.82 -6.78 2.51
C PHE A 45 8.43 -8.14 3.11
N ASP A 46 7.97 -9.02 2.23
CA ASP A 46 7.54 -10.38 2.52
C ASP A 46 8.24 -11.27 1.50
N LEU A 47 8.92 -12.33 1.97
CA LEU A 47 9.68 -13.23 1.12
C LEU A 47 8.84 -14.39 0.59
N LYS A 48 7.54 -14.46 0.93
CA LYS A 48 6.66 -15.57 0.54
C LYS A 48 7.33 -16.93 0.76
N GLU A 49 8.01 -17.06 1.89
CA GLU A 49 8.83 -18.23 2.16
C GLU A 49 7.97 -19.49 2.30
N GLU A 50 8.47 -20.57 1.73
CA GLU A 50 8.02 -21.91 2.02
C GLU A 50 9.09 -22.58 2.86
N ILE A 51 8.68 -23.10 4.02
CA ILE A 51 9.54 -23.80 4.97
C ILE A 51 8.96 -25.18 5.21
N LEU A 52 9.83 -26.19 5.13
CA LEU A 52 9.47 -27.59 5.43
C LEU A 52 8.89 -27.73 6.84
N GLU A 53 7.93 -28.64 6.97
CA GLU A 53 7.19 -28.86 8.22
C GLU A 53 8.12 -29.16 9.42
N GLY A 54 7.86 -28.50 10.55
CA GLY A 54 8.64 -28.67 11.78
C GLY A 54 10.01 -27.96 11.80
N MET A 55 10.32 -27.15 10.77
CA MET A 55 11.56 -26.38 10.66
C MET A 55 11.29 -24.88 10.77
N GLY A 56 12.31 -24.05 10.56
CA GLY A 56 12.15 -22.60 10.67
C GLY A 56 13.43 -21.83 10.99
N TYR A 57 13.19 -20.59 11.42
CA TYR A 57 14.23 -19.64 11.76
C TYR A 57 14.92 -19.97 13.09
N TYR A 58 16.20 -19.65 13.17
CA TYR A 58 16.98 -19.74 14.39
C TYR A 58 17.88 -18.50 14.57
N SER A 59 18.21 -18.22 15.83
CA SER A 59 19.13 -17.16 16.22
C SER A 59 19.86 -17.54 17.49
N TYR A 60 21.16 -17.25 17.55
CA TYR A 60 21.98 -17.35 18.76
C TYR A 60 22.90 -16.14 18.91
N ASP A 61 23.36 -15.90 20.14
CA ASP A 61 24.22 -14.76 20.46
C ASP A 61 25.56 -14.87 19.70
N SER A 62 25.86 -13.85 18.91
CA SER A 62 27.12 -13.76 18.16
C SER A 62 28.29 -13.24 19.00
N LYS A 63 28.06 -12.83 20.25
CA LYS A 63 29.08 -12.21 21.08
C LYS A 63 30.22 -13.18 21.38
N GLY A 64 31.43 -12.80 20.96
CA GLY A 64 32.63 -13.60 21.15
C GLY A 64 32.75 -14.80 20.21
N VAL A 65 31.84 -14.94 19.24
CA VAL A 65 31.93 -15.96 18.19
C VAL A 65 32.94 -15.50 17.14
N ASN A 66 33.97 -16.31 16.91
CA ASN A 66 34.84 -16.22 15.74
C ASN A 66 34.48 -17.35 14.78
N MET A 67 34.37 -17.05 13.50
CA MET A 67 33.99 -18.03 12.47
C MET A 67 34.93 -17.92 11.28
N GLU A 68 35.55 -19.03 10.90
CA GLU A 68 36.39 -19.08 9.70
C GLU A 68 35.53 -18.89 8.44
N GLY A 69 36.05 -18.18 7.44
CA GLY A 69 35.34 -17.88 6.20
C GLY A 69 34.51 -16.59 6.22
N THR A 70 34.49 -15.84 7.33
CA THR A 70 33.78 -14.55 7.40
C THR A 70 34.37 -13.59 8.45
N ASP A 71 34.34 -12.29 8.13
CA ASP A 71 34.61 -11.22 9.09
C ASP A 71 33.34 -10.79 9.86
N TYR A 72 32.18 -11.36 9.50
CA TYR A 72 30.87 -11.03 10.07
C TYR A 72 30.17 -12.28 10.64
N PRO A 73 30.67 -12.88 11.73
CA PRO A 73 30.08 -14.09 12.33
C PRO A 73 28.58 -13.95 12.66
N TRP A 74 28.12 -12.74 12.97
CA TRP A 74 26.71 -12.44 13.26
C TRP A 74 25.76 -12.61 12.06
N LEU A 75 26.27 -12.73 10.82
CA LEU A 75 25.47 -13.14 9.67
C LEU A 75 25.21 -14.63 9.65
N PHE A 76 26.05 -15.42 10.32
CA PHE A 76 26.00 -16.87 10.36
C PHE A 76 25.62 -17.41 11.73
N THR A 77 25.23 -16.52 12.67
CA THR A 77 24.63 -16.91 13.95
C THR A 77 23.11 -16.92 13.93
N ASN A 78 22.53 -16.65 12.77
CA ASN A 78 21.10 -16.72 12.51
C ASN A 78 20.92 -17.42 11.16
N GLY A 79 19.75 -18.00 10.94
CA GLY A 79 19.39 -18.53 9.64
C GLY A 79 18.02 -19.15 9.62
N CYS A 80 17.74 -19.89 8.56
CA CYS A 80 16.58 -20.73 8.40
C CYS A 80 17.02 -22.16 8.09
N VAL A 81 16.46 -23.13 8.79
CA VAL A 81 16.53 -24.54 8.41
C VAL A 81 15.22 -24.90 7.71
N GLY A 82 15.32 -25.64 6.61
CA GLY A 82 14.16 -26.11 5.86
C GLY A 82 13.53 -25.10 4.92
N LEU A 83 14.18 -23.95 4.64
CA LEU A 83 13.70 -23.07 3.57
C LEU A 83 13.74 -23.84 2.25
N SER A 84 12.59 -24.02 1.60
CA SER A 84 12.48 -24.68 0.30
C SER A 84 12.34 -23.68 -0.83
N LYS A 85 11.65 -22.57 -0.61
CA LYS A 85 11.45 -21.50 -1.59
C LYS A 85 11.35 -20.14 -0.91
N CYS A 86 11.82 -19.09 -1.58
CA CYS A 86 11.46 -17.71 -1.28
C CYS A 86 11.44 -16.86 -2.55
N GLU A 87 10.65 -15.79 -2.52
CA GLU A 87 10.44 -14.83 -3.58
C GLU A 87 10.82 -13.43 -3.09
N ILE A 88 11.78 -12.80 -3.76
CA ILE A 88 12.30 -11.50 -3.37
C ILE A 88 11.83 -10.44 -4.37
N PRO A 89 10.99 -9.47 -3.96
CA PRO A 89 10.55 -8.40 -4.86
C PRO A 89 11.72 -7.42 -5.10
N LEU A 90 12.27 -7.44 -6.31
CA LEU A 90 13.42 -6.60 -6.67
C LEU A 90 13.05 -5.40 -7.52
N ILE A 91 12.03 -5.55 -8.37
CA ILE A 91 11.61 -4.54 -9.33
C ILE A 91 10.09 -4.42 -9.25
N ASP A 92 9.64 -3.18 -9.32
CA ASP A 92 8.23 -2.86 -9.48
C ASP A 92 8.07 -2.03 -10.75
N ASN A 93 7.69 -2.66 -11.85
CA ASN A 93 7.49 -2.00 -13.14
C ASN A 93 6.33 -0.99 -13.18
N SER A 94 5.60 -0.80 -12.07
CA SER A 94 4.46 0.11 -11.98
C SER A 94 4.84 1.58 -12.22
N PHE A 95 6.12 1.96 -12.14
CA PHE A 95 6.61 3.32 -12.39
C PHE A 95 7.66 3.41 -13.52
N GLY A 96 7.69 2.44 -14.42
CA GLY A 96 8.60 2.46 -15.57
C GLY A 96 9.98 1.86 -15.30
N GLU A 97 10.14 1.13 -14.20
CA GLU A 97 11.35 0.39 -13.90
C GLU A 97 11.52 -0.77 -14.88
N GLU A 98 12.69 -0.81 -15.51
CA GLU A 98 13.07 -1.88 -16.42
C GLU A 98 13.64 -3.09 -15.67
N PRO A 99 13.50 -4.30 -16.25
CA PRO A 99 14.19 -5.50 -15.79
C PRO A 99 15.68 -5.24 -15.54
N GLY A 100 16.23 -5.97 -14.57
CA GLY A 100 17.60 -5.76 -14.10
C GLY A 100 18.43 -7.03 -14.15
N ILE A 101 19.74 -6.84 -14.08
CA ILE A 101 20.73 -7.92 -13.98
C ILE A 101 21.31 -7.87 -12.57
N PHE A 102 21.37 -9.00 -11.89
CA PHE A 102 21.75 -9.06 -10.48
C PHE A 102 22.83 -10.10 -10.19
N THR A 103 23.71 -9.75 -9.26
CA THR A 103 24.56 -10.69 -8.52
C THR A 103 23.82 -11.13 -7.26
N ILE A 104 23.68 -12.45 -7.07
CA ILE A 104 23.06 -13.07 -5.90
C ILE A 104 24.14 -13.77 -5.07
N ARG A 105 24.16 -13.51 -3.77
CA ARG A 105 25.07 -14.11 -2.80
C ARG A 105 24.28 -14.82 -1.71
N LEU A 106 24.56 -16.10 -1.53
CA LEU A 106 23.91 -16.94 -0.54
C LEU A 106 24.95 -17.41 0.49
N GLY A 107 24.66 -17.15 1.77
CA GLY A 107 25.52 -17.52 2.88
C GLY A 107 25.06 -18.79 3.57
N PHE A 108 26.00 -19.71 3.82
CA PHE A 108 25.76 -20.99 4.47
C PHE A 108 26.77 -21.30 5.57
N ALA A 109 26.30 -21.84 6.68
CA ALA A 109 27.11 -22.47 7.73
C ALA A 109 26.32 -23.61 8.38
N THR A 110 27.02 -24.68 8.77
CA THR A 110 26.39 -25.83 9.46
C THR A 110 27.20 -26.24 10.71
N PRO A 111 26.53 -26.59 11.82
CA PRO A 111 27.19 -26.87 13.09
C PRO A 111 27.84 -28.25 13.22
N SER A 112 27.56 -29.20 12.32
CA SER A 112 28.28 -30.49 12.20
C SER A 112 27.63 -31.47 11.23
N THR A 113 26.35 -31.30 10.91
CA THR A 113 25.61 -32.26 10.08
C THR A 113 25.81 -31.98 8.59
N ARG A 114 25.95 -33.05 7.82
CA ARG A 114 26.01 -33.00 6.37
C ARG A 114 24.62 -32.69 5.81
N ARG A 115 24.51 -31.60 5.05
CA ARG A 115 23.29 -31.15 4.37
C ARG A 115 23.61 -31.05 2.88
N MET A 116 22.79 -31.68 2.04
CA MET A 116 22.96 -31.71 0.59
C MET A 116 21.67 -31.27 -0.08
N PHE A 117 21.79 -30.30 -0.98
CA PHE A 117 20.66 -29.74 -1.71
C PHE A 117 21.14 -29.00 -2.96
N ASP A 118 20.28 -28.92 -3.95
CA ASP A 118 20.47 -28.06 -5.11
C ASP A 118 20.06 -26.63 -4.79
N ILE A 119 20.67 -25.67 -5.48
CA ILE A 119 20.23 -24.27 -5.50
C ILE A 119 19.64 -23.98 -6.87
N LYS A 120 18.35 -23.60 -6.89
CA LYS A 120 17.72 -23.02 -8.08
C LYS A 120 17.56 -21.52 -7.93
N ILE A 121 17.79 -20.80 -9.01
CA ILE A 121 17.47 -19.37 -9.15
C ILE A 121 16.71 -19.19 -10.47
N GLN A 122 15.52 -18.57 -10.44
CA GLN A 122 14.64 -18.43 -11.60
C GLN A 122 14.43 -19.77 -12.34
N ASP A 123 14.00 -20.79 -11.60
CA ASP A 123 13.80 -22.18 -12.06
C ASP A 123 15.02 -22.92 -12.60
N SER A 124 16.17 -22.25 -12.73
CA SER A 124 17.41 -22.83 -13.23
C SER A 124 18.27 -23.34 -12.08
N ILE A 125 18.71 -24.60 -12.15
CA ILE A 125 19.69 -25.13 -11.21
C ILE A 125 21.03 -24.42 -11.45
N VAL A 126 21.46 -23.60 -10.48
CA VAL A 126 22.71 -22.84 -10.53
C VAL A 126 23.84 -23.54 -9.77
N MET A 127 23.50 -24.50 -8.90
CA MET A 127 24.45 -25.34 -8.20
C MET A 127 23.80 -26.67 -7.83
N GLU A 128 24.36 -27.76 -8.33
CA GLU A 128 23.95 -29.11 -7.97
C GLU A 128 24.66 -29.60 -6.70
N ASN A 129 23.94 -30.34 -5.85
CA ASN A 129 24.48 -31.13 -4.74
C ASN A 129 25.42 -30.36 -3.80
N LEU A 130 25.05 -29.14 -3.39
CA LEU A 130 25.84 -28.35 -2.45
C LEU A 130 25.97 -29.08 -1.11
N ASP A 131 27.17 -29.52 -0.79
CA ASP A 131 27.55 -30.09 0.50
C ASP A 131 28.30 -29.05 1.34
N VAL A 132 27.56 -28.32 2.18
CA VAL A 132 28.09 -27.19 2.98
C VAL A 132 29.26 -27.62 3.86
N LEU A 133 29.20 -28.81 4.46
CA LEU A 133 30.24 -29.31 5.35
C LEU A 133 31.52 -29.67 4.58
N LYS A 134 31.38 -30.27 3.40
CA LYS A 134 32.51 -30.58 2.51
C LYS A 134 33.17 -29.31 1.98
N GLU A 135 32.39 -28.34 1.53
CA GLU A 135 32.89 -27.07 0.98
C GLU A 135 33.69 -26.26 1.99
N THR A 136 33.23 -26.25 3.24
CA THR A 136 33.89 -25.53 4.33
C THR A 136 35.06 -26.29 4.95
N GLY A 137 35.16 -27.60 4.69
CA GLY A 137 36.17 -28.48 5.29
C GLY A 137 35.97 -28.72 6.78
N GLY A 138 34.80 -28.39 7.35
CA GLY A 138 34.51 -28.61 8.77
C GLY A 138 33.29 -27.85 9.29
N ALA A 139 32.86 -28.22 10.49
CA ALA A 139 31.72 -27.60 11.16
C ALA A 139 31.98 -26.14 11.58
N ASN A 140 30.92 -25.34 11.70
CA ASN A 140 30.94 -23.95 12.20
C ASN A 140 31.86 -23.03 11.40
N LYS A 141 31.86 -23.21 10.08
CA LYS A 141 32.58 -22.40 9.11
C LYS A 141 31.60 -21.84 8.10
N ALA A 142 31.88 -20.63 7.63
CA ALA A 142 31.07 -19.93 6.65
C ALA A 142 31.52 -20.27 5.23
N VAL A 143 30.56 -20.44 4.32
CA VAL A 143 30.78 -20.42 2.87
C VAL A 143 29.76 -19.51 2.22
N ILE A 144 30.20 -18.74 1.23
CA ILE A 144 29.37 -17.83 0.45
C ILE A 144 29.41 -18.28 -1.00
N LYS A 145 28.24 -18.46 -1.62
CA LYS A 145 28.11 -18.78 -3.05
C LYS A 145 27.61 -17.54 -3.78
N GLU A 146 28.32 -17.14 -4.84
CA GLU A 146 28.03 -15.96 -5.65
C GLU A 146 27.63 -16.38 -7.06
N PHE A 147 26.50 -15.86 -7.53
CA PHE A 147 25.92 -16.11 -8.86
C PHE A 147 25.71 -14.76 -9.56
N LYS A 148 26.27 -14.56 -10.75
CA LYS A 148 26.23 -13.29 -11.49
C LYS A 148 25.36 -13.38 -12.73
N GLY A 149 24.95 -12.23 -13.25
CA GLY A 149 24.23 -12.17 -14.51
C GLY A 149 22.80 -12.69 -14.43
N ILE A 150 22.17 -12.66 -13.25
CA ILE A 150 20.81 -13.16 -13.05
C ILE A 150 19.83 -12.09 -13.52
N GLY A 151 19.14 -12.35 -14.64
CA GLY A 151 18.06 -11.50 -15.12
C GLY A 151 16.82 -11.62 -14.23
N VAL A 152 16.27 -10.48 -13.82
CA VAL A 152 15.04 -10.41 -13.02
C VAL A 152 14.13 -9.33 -13.60
N GLU A 153 12.88 -9.70 -13.90
CA GLU A 153 11.87 -8.75 -14.36
C GLU A 153 11.17 -8.03 -13.20
N ASN A 154 10.69 -8.79 -12.21
CA ASN A 154 9.98 -8.26 -11.04
C ASN A 154 10.46 -8.92 -9.75
N ILE A 155 10.30 -10.25 -9.67
CA ILE A 155 10.57 -11.08 -8.50
C ILE A 155 11.73 -12.02 -8.80
N LEU A 156 12.65 -12.15 -7.83
CA LEU A 156 13.70 -13.17 -7.83
C LEU A 156 13.21 -14.38 -7.03
N ALA A 157 13.00 -15.51 -7.69
CA ALA A 157 12.72 -16.78 -7.03
C ALA A 157 14.02 -17.53 -6.71
N ILE A 158 14.15 -18.02 -5.48
CA ILE A 158 15.24 -18.89 -5.02
C ILE A 158 14.61 -20.13 -4.40
N GLU A 159 15.10 -21.30 -4.78
CA GLU A 159 14.71 -22.58 -4.16
C GLU A 159 15.94 -23.35 -3.69
N LEU A 160 15.79 -24.02 -2.55
CA LEU A 160 16.75 -24.99 -2.03
C LEU A 160 16.10 -26.37 -2.04
N VAL A 161 16.49 -27.21 -3.01
CA VAL A 161 15.85 -28.50 -3.25
C VAL A 161 16.64 -29.58 -2.53
N SER A 162 16.06 -30.19 -1.49
CA SER A 162 16.72 -31.29 -0.80
C SER A 162 16.81 -32.53 -1.70
N GLU A 163 17.97 -33.17 -1.71
CA GLU A 163 18.18 -34.49 -2.34
C GLU A 163 17.40 -35.61 -1.63
N ILE A 164 16.96 -35.38 -0.39
CA ILE A 164 16.22 -36.34 0.41
C ILE A 164 14.76 -35.93 0.43
N ASN A 165 13.87 -36.85 0.04
CA ASN A 165 12.44 -36.65 0.22
C ASN A 165 12.10 -36.58 1.71
N ASN A 166 11.44 -35.49 2.14
CA ASN A 166 11.07 -35.22 3.53
C ASN A 166 12.26 -35.34 4.49
N PRO A 167 13.28 -34.48 4.36
CA PRO A 167 14.49 -34.57 5.17
C PRO A 167 14.19 -34.30 6.65
N GLU A 168 14.94 -34.94 7.56
CA GLU A 168 14.94 -34.52 8.96
C GLU A 168 15.57 -33.13 9.12
N VAL A 169 15.31 -32.45 10.25
CA VAL A 169 15.90 -31.13 10.57
C VAL A 169 17.42 -31.09 10.41
N SER A 170 18.11 -32.20 10.66
CA SER A 170 19.57 -32.32 10.56
C SER A 170 20.08 -32.42 9.11
N GLN A 171 19.22 -32.81 8.18
CA GLN A 171 19.51 -33.11 6.77
C GLN A 171 18.98 -32.03 5.82
N ALA A 172 17.97 -31.28 6.25
CA ALA A 172 17.30 -30.28 5.43
C ALA A 172 18.25 -29.16 4.97
N PRO A 173 17.89 -28.40 3.93
CA PRO A 173 18.62 -27.21 3.55
C PRO A 173 18.76 -26.23 4.72
N VAL A 174 19.87 -25.50 4.73
CA VAL A 174 20.10 -24.39 5.66
C VAL A 174 20.52 -23.19 4.84
N ILE A 175 20.16 -21.99 5.28
CA ILE A 175 20.64 -20.74 4.72
C ILE A 175 20.70 -19.68 5.82
N ASN A 176 21.73 -18.85 5.78
CA ASN A 176 21.97 -17.82 6.80
C ASN A 176 21.57 -16.43 6.28
N PHE A 177 22.01 -16.08 5.08
CA PHE A 177 21.72 -14.78 4.49
C PHE A 177 21.51 -14.86 2.98
N ILE A 178 20.82 -13.84 2.46
CA ILE A 178 20.67 -13.58 1.03
C ILE A 178 21.10 -12.13 0.76
N GLU A 179 22.01 -11.92 -0.17
CA GLU A 179 22.42 -10.60 -0.63
C GLU A 179 22.23 -10.50 -2.15
N VAL A 180 21.60 -9.41 -2.58
CA VAL A 180 21.23 -9.13 -3.97
C VAL A 180 21.79 -7.77 -4.36
N ILE A 181 22.56 -7.74 -5.44
CA ILE A 181 23.25 -6.53 -5.92
C ILE A 181 22.92 -6.34 -7.40
N ARG A 182 22.38 -5.19 -7.78
CA ARG A 182 22.10 -4.87 -9.18
C ARG A 182 23.40 -4.53 -9.91
N GLU A 183 23.64 -5.18 -11.05
CA GLU A 183 24.85 -5.07 -11.87
C GLU A 183 24.73 -3.97 -12.92
N ASP A 184 23.55 -3.80 -13.51
CA ASP A 184 23.27 -2.92 -14.65
C ASP A 184 22.97 -1.46 -14.25
N ILE A 185 23.56 -0.99 -13.15
CA ILE A 185 23.38 0.40 -12.71
C ILE A 185 24.15 1.34 -13.65
N THR A 186 23.44 2.04 -14.53
CA THR A 186 23.97 3.11 -15.38
C THR A 186 24.14 4.40 -14.58
N GLU A 187 25.28 4.52 -13.90
CA GLU A 187 25.64 5.62 -13.00
C GLU A 187 24.63 5.88 -11.86
N LYS A 188 25.15 6.30 -10.69
CA LYS A 188 24.28 6.83 -9.64
C LYS A 188 23.47 7.98 -10.26
N PRO A 189 22.16 8.13 -9.98
CA PRO A 189 21.52 9.38 -10.29
C PRO A 189 22.37 10.46 -9.65
N GLU A 190 23.05 11.26 -10.47
CA GLU A 190 23.67 12.47 -9.97
C GLU A 190 22.55 13.14 -9.17
N ILE A 191 22.81 13.40 -7.89
CA ILE A 191 22.14 14.50 -7.21
C ILE A 191 22.67 15.72 -7.97
N SER A 192 22.10 15.96 -9.15
CA SER A 192 22.36 17.10 -9.98
C SER A 192 21.94 18.28 -9.12
N LYS A 193 22.95 18.88 -8.50
CA LYS A 193 22.84 20.15 -7.77
C LYS A 193 22.47 21.30 -8.71
N ASP A 194 22.38 21.03 -10.01
CA ASP A 194 21.82 21.93 -11.00
C ASP A 194 20.31 21.68 -11.13
N VAL A 195 19.58 22.08 -10.09
CA VAL A 195 18.17 22.39 -10.26
C VAL A 195 18.13 23.56 -11.23
N ILE A 196 17.74 23.31 -12.48
CA ILE A 196 17.46 24.38 -13.44
C ILE A 196 16.25 25.12 -12.89
N ILE A 197 16.46 26.20 -12.15
CA ILE A 197 15.38 27.05 -11.65
C ILE A 197 14.98 28.00 -12.79
N LEU A 198 13.92 27.63 -13.51
CA LEU A 198 13.28 28.45 -14.53
C LEU A 198 12.58 29.64 -13.87
N LYS A 199 12.81 30.84 -14.41
CA LYS A 199 12.02 32.00 -14.01
C LYS A 199 10.56 31.80 -14.44
N PRO A 200 9.57 32.41 -13.74
CA PRO A 200 8.15 32.26 -14.07
C PRO A 200 7.80 32.53 -15.54
N ALA A 201 8.41 33.55 -16.16
CA ALA A 201 8.17 33.89 -17.56
C ALA A 201 8.72 32.84 -18.53
N GLU A 202 9.88 32.24 -18.22
CA GLU A 202 10.51 31.19 -19.02
C GLU A 202 9.69 29.90 -18.93
N ALA A 203 9.28 29.51 -17.73
CA ALA A 203 8.42 28.33 -17.52
C ALA A 203 7.09 28.46 -18.29
N LYS A 204 6.44 29.63 -18.26
CA LYS A 204 5.23 29.90 -19.06
C LYS A 204 5.47 29.80 -20.57
N LYS A 205 6.62 30.29 -21.04
CA LYS A 205 7.00 30.22 -22.47
C LYS A 205 7.21 28.77 -22.92
N ILE A 206 7.94 27.97 -22.14
CA ILE A 206 8.17 26.55 -22.45
C ILE A 206 6.85 25.78 -22.42
N LEU A 207 5.99 26.04 -21.44
CA LEU A 207 4.66 25.43 -21.37
C LEU A 207 3.80 25.77 -22.60
N ALA A 208 3.81 27.02 -23.05
CA ALA A 208 3.10 27.43 -24.26
C ALA A 208 3.64 26.72 -25.50
N GLN A 209 4.96 26.56 -25.61
CA GLN A 209 5.59 25.78 -26.68
C GLN A 209 5.18 24.31 -26.62
N ALA A 210 5.21 23.68 -25.43
CA ALA A 210 4.77 22.29 -25.26
C ALA A 210 3.35 22.05 -25.80
N ASN A 211 2.43 22.98 -25.52
CA ASN A 211 1.06 22.90 -26.03
C ASN A 211 0.96 23.03 -27.56
N ILE A 212 1.84 23.83 -28.19
CA ILE A 212 1.93 23.93 -29.64
C ILE A 212 2.41 22.60 -30.23
N GLU A 213 3.52 22.05 -29.72
CA GLU A 213 4.06 20.77 -30.21
C GLU A 213 3.04 19.64 -30.05
N ARG A 214 2.34 19.57 -28.90
CA ARG A 214 1.26 18.60 -28.69
C ARG A 214 0.15 18.75 -29.73
N SER A 215 -0.22 19.99 -30.08
CA SER A 215 -1.27 20.26 -31.08
C SER A 215 -0.83 19.89 -32.50
N ASN A 216 0.48 19.85 -32.75
CA ASN A 216 1.08 19.37 -34.00
C ASN A 216 1.26 17.83 -34.02
N ASN A 217 0.91 17.14 -32.94
CA ASN A 217 1.18 15.71 -32.68
C ASN A 217 2.67 15.35 -32.51
N ASP A 218 3.52 16.34 -32.20
CA ASP A 218 4.94 16.14 -31.86
C ASP A 218 5.08 15.77 -30.37
N PHE A 219 4.51 14.63 -29.98
CA PHE A 219 4.33 14.26 -28.56
C PHE A 219 5.63 14.11 -27.79
N ASP A 220 6.69 13.56 -28.40
CA ASP A 220 8.00 13.42 -27.74
C ASP A 220 8.59 14.78 -27.32
N ILE A 221 8.52 15.76 -28.23
CA ILE A 221 9.04 17.12 -28.00
C ILE A 221 8.16 17.87 -26.99
N ALA A 222 6.85 17.68 -27.07
CA ALA A 222 5.92 18.22 -26.10
C ALA A 222 6.21 17.68 -24.69
N LEU A 223 6.43 16.38 -24.58
CA LEU A 223 6.66 15.69 -23.32
C LEU A 223 7.98 16.13 -22.66
N GLU A 224 9.05 16.23 -23.45
CA GLU A 224 10.33 16.78 -22.98
C GLU A 224 10.14 18.17 -22.35
N LYS A 225 9.36 19.04 -23.00
CA LYS A 225 9.07 20.40 -22.49
C LYS A 225 8.20 20.37 -21.23
N TYR A 226 7.17 19.53 -21.15
CA TYR A 226 6.39 19.37 -19.92
C TYR A 226 7.26 18.87 -18.76
N HIS A 227 8.17 17.92 -19.01
CA HIS A 227 9.12 17.43 -18.01
C HIS A 227 10.08 18.53 -17.55
N MET A 228 10.59 19.34 -18.48
CA MET A 228 11.43 20.51 -18.14
C MET A 228 10.69 21.50 -17.24
N VAL A 229 9.43 21.80 -17.54
CA VAL A 229 8.60 22.69 -16.73
C VAL A 229 8.34 22.09 -15.35
N LEU A 230 7.95 20.81 -15.27
CA LEU A 230 7.67 20.13 -14.01
C LEU A 230 8.89 20.12 -13.06
N LYS A 231 10.10 19.91 -13.61
CA LYS A 231 11.35 19.94 -12.85
C LYS A 231 11.81 21.36 -12.52
N GLY A 232 11.55 22.32 -13.40
CA GLY A 232 12.26 23.59 -13.40
C GLY A 232 11.57 24.75 -12.68
N THR A 233 10.33 24.62 -12.23
CA THR A 233 9.66 25.69 -11.47
C THR A 233 9.00 25.13 -10.22
N ASP A 234 8.77 25.95 -9.20
CA ASP A 234 7.96 25.61 -8.02
C ASP A 234 6.55 26.23 -8.02
N LEU A 235 6.19 26.94 -9.09
CA LEU A 235 4.87 27.53 -9.22
C LEU A 235 3.79 26.45 -9.44
N LYS A 236 2.95 26.24 -8.42
CA LYS A 236 1.84 25.28 -8.39
C LYS A 236 1.02 25.25 -9.68
N GLU A 237 0.47 26.39 -10.09
CA GLU A 237 -0.39 26.49 -11.28
C GLU A 237 0.32 26.07 -12.57
N ILE A 238 1.64 26.29 -12.68
CA ILE A 238 2.41 25.93 -13.87
C ILE A 238 2.72 24.43 -13.85
N LYS A 239 3.05 23.85 -12.68
CA LYS A 239 3.24 22.40 -12.53
C LYS A 239 1.98 21.63 -12.90
N ILE A 240 0.82 22.05 -12.39
CA ILE A 240 -0.47 21.41 -12.69
C ILE A 240 -0.73 21.41 -14.20
N LYS A 241 -0.55 22.54 -14.89
CA LYS A 241 -0.71 22.59 -16.36
C LYS A 241 0.26 21.72 -17.13
N ALA A 242 1.49 21.57 -16.65
CA ALA A 242 2.44 20.64 -17.26
C ALA A 242 1.97 19.18 -17.08
N LEU A 243 1.49 18.83 -15.89
CA LEU A 243 0.92 17.51 -15.60
C LEU A 243 -0.35 17.24 -16.42
N GLU A 244 -1.27 18.21 -16.56
CA GLU A 244 -2.43 18.09 -17.46
C GLU A 244 -1.98 17.83 -18.92
N GLY A 245 -0.91 18.49 -19.37
CA GLY A 245 -0.30 18.22 -20.68
C GLY A 245 0.21 16.78 -20.81
N MET A 246 0.87 16.27 -19.77
CA MET A 246 1.34 14.89 -19.70
C MET A 246 0.20 13.88 -19.63
N GLU A 247 -0.88 14.18 -18.91
CA GLU A 247 -2.10 13.36 -18.80
C GLU A 247 -2.75 13.18 -20.17
N ASN A 248 -2.83 14.25 -20.96
CA ASN A 248 -3.38 14.20 -22.32
C ASN A 248 -2.51 13.39 -23.30
N ILE A 249 -1.22 13.22 -23.02
CA ILE A 249 -0.30 12.41 -23.84
C ILE A 249 -0.26 10.96 -23.34
N ALA A 250 -0.35 10.73 -22.02
CA ALA A 250 -0.42 9.41 -21.40
C ALA A 250 0.73 8.45 -21.77
N ASP A 251 1.95 8.98 -21.87
CA ASP A 251 3.15 8.21 -22.26
C ASP A 251 3.97 7.75 -21.04
N THR A 252 4.43 6.48 -21.07
CA THR A 252 5.18 5.82 -20.00
C THR A 252 6.50 6.51 -19.66
N LYS A 253 7.11 7.29 -20.57
CA LYS A 253 8.29 8.14 -20.32
C LYS A 253 8.07 9.15 -19.19
N SER A 254 6.82 9.43 -18.83
CA SER A 254 6.46 10.30 -17.71
C SER A 254 6.52 9.61 -16.35
N LEU A 255 6.45 8.28 -16.27
CA LEU A 255 6.38 7.56 -14.99
C LEU A 255 7.56 7.89 -14.06
N PRO A 256 8.83 7.90 -14.51
CA PRO A 256 9.94 8.27 -13.64
C PRO A 256 9.89 9.72 -13.13
N LYS A 257 9.20 10.62 -13.85
CA LYS A 257 9.08 12.04 -13.49
C LYS A 257 8.00 12.27 -12.44
N ILE A 258 6.94 11.47 -12.48
CA ILE A 258 5.81 11.58 -11.55
C ILE A 258 5.91 10.62 -10.37
N LYS A 259 6.76 9.59 -10.44
CA LYS A 259 6.93 8.52 -9.42
C LYS A 259 6.90 9.05 -7.99
N LYS A 260 7.69 10.09 -7.69
CA LYS A 260 7.74 10.67 -6.33
C LYS A 260 6.39 11.16 -5.81
N TYR A 261 5.50 11.68 -6.68
CA TYR A 261 4.17 12.17 -6.30
C TYR A 261 3.14 11.04 -6.20
N CYS A 262 3.42 9.89 -6.80
CA CYS A 262 2.54 8.74 -6.87
C CYS A 262 3.03 7.59 -5.97
N GLN A 263 3.81 7.90 -4.92
CA GLN A 263 4.27 6.92 -3.94
C GLN A 263 4.05 7.44 -2.54
N LYS A 264 3.67 6.55 -1.63
CA LYS A 264 3.67 6.86 -0.20
C LYS A 264 5.11 6.86 0.30
N LEU A 265 5.68 8.05 0.45
CA LEU A 265 7.03 8.26 0.94
C LEU A 265 6.99 8.74 2.39
N ASP A 266 7.96 8.31 3.20
CA ASP A 266 8.14 8.85 4.54
C ASP A 266 8.42 10.37 4.47
N PRO A 267 7.91 11.21 5.40
CA PRO A 267 8.07 12.66 5.36
C PRO A 267 9.52 13.15 5.20
N VAL A 268 10.48 12.38 5.71
CA VAL A 268 11.92 12.67 5.57
C VAL A 268 12.37 12.69 4.11
N MET A 269 11.74 11.89 3.23
CA MET A 269 12.03 11.87 1.79
C MET A 269 11.55 13.15 1.09
N TRP A 270 10.67 13.92 1.74
CA TRP A 270 10.21 15.22 1.29
C TRP A 270 10.94 16.39 1.94
N ASP A 271 12.00 16.12 2.72
CA ASP A 271 12.60 17.13 3.60
C ASP A 271 11.52 17.83 4.45
N TYR A 272 10.53 17.05 4.91
CA TYR A 272 9.35 17.48 5.67
C TYR A 272 8.44 18.50 4.97
N ASN A 273 8.65 18.76 3.67
CA ASN A 273 7.84 19.66 2.86
C ASN A 273 7.10 18.85 1.78
N GLU A 274 6.05 18.15 2.18
CA GLU A 274 5.21 17.38 1.26
C GLU A 274 4.65 18.27 0.12
N PRO A 275 4.56 17.75 -1.12
CA PRO A 275 4.01 18.51 -2.23
C PRO A 275 2.55 18.88 -1.98
N ASP A 276 2.14 19.99 -2.57
CA ASP A 276 0.73 20.41 -2.57
C ASP A 276 -0.17 19.29 -3.13
N GLN A 277 -1.30 19.04 -2.47
CA GLN A 277 -2.21 17.95 -2.81
C GLN A 277 -2.76 18.05 -4.24
N ASP A 278 -2.93 19.26 -4.79
CA ASP A 278 -3.41 19.41 -6.18
C ASP A 278 -2.35 18.96 -7.18
N ILE A 279 -1.06 19.13 -6.85
CA ILE A 279 0.05 18.62 -7.68
C ILE A 279 0.08 17.09 -7.61
N ILE A 280 -0.08 16.53 -6.42
CA ILE A 280 -0.18 15.08 -6.22
C ILE A 280 -1.35 14.54 -7.05
N ASN A 281 -2.54 15.11 -6.89
CA ASN A 281 -3.74 14.70 -7.61
C ASN A 281 -3.56 14.80 -9.13
N ALA A 282 -2.94 15.86 -9.64
CA ALA A 282 -2.63 15.99 -11.07
C ALA A 282 -1.63 14.93 -11.55
N ALA A 283 -0.61 14.59 -10.75
CA ALA A 283 0.34 13.53 -11.09
C ALA A 283 -0.32 12.13 -11.08
N VAL A 284 -1.22 11.87 -10.13
CA VAL A 284 -2.00 10.63 -10.09
C VAL A 284 -2.92 10.50 -11.31
N LYS A 285 -3.48 11.60 -11.83
CA LYS A 285 -4.22 11.57 -13.11
C LYS A 285 -3.34 11.17 -14.28
N VAL A 286 -2.12 11.71 -14.38
CA VAL A 286 -1.13 11.28 -15.39
C VAL A 286 -0.89 9.77 -15.26
N TYR A 287 -0.70 9.28 -14.04
CA TYR A 287 -0.47 7.87 -13.75
C TYR A 287 -1.63 6.96 -14.20
N ILE A 288 -2.87 7.34 -13.87
CA ILE A 288 -4.09 6.62 -14.29
C ILE A 288 -4.25 6.67 -15.82
N ALA A 289 -4.00 7.82 -16.45
CA ALA A 289 -4.07 7.97 -17.90
C ALA A 289 -3.06 7.06 -18.61
N ILE A 290 -1.82 6.97 -18.10
CA ILE A 290 -0.81 6.05 -18.63
C ILE A 290 -1.28 4.60 -18.47
N ALA A 291 -1.81 4.21 -17.31
CA ALA A 291 -2.32 2.85 -17.10
C ALA A 291 -3.42 2.48 -18.11
N ASN A 292 -4.35 3.41 -18.36
CA ASN A 292 -5.42 3.21 -19.34
C ASN A 292 -4.87 3.06 -20.77
N ASN A 293 -3.94 3.92 -21.18
CA ASN A 293 -3.31 3.84 -22.49
C ASN A 293 -2.52 2.53 -22.67
N LEU A 294 -1.82 2.10 -21.62
CA LEU A 294 -1.03 0.86 -21.61
C LEU A 294 -1.91 -0.40 -21.68
N SER A 295 -3.18 -0.33 -21.28
CA SER A 295 -4.06 -1.51 -21.22
C SER A 295 -4.27 -2.22 -22.57
N GLU A 296 -4.07 -1.51 -23.69
CA GLU A 296 -4.10 -2.10 -25.04
C GLU A 296 -2.89 -2.99 -25.33
N GLU A 297 -1.74 -2.70 -24.71
CA GLU A 297 -0.45 -3.38 -24.94
C GLU A 297 -0.13 -4.39 -23.83
N ASP A 298 -0.40 -4.04 -22.58
CA ASP A 298 -0.04 -4.79 -21.38
C ASP A 298 -1.13 -4.60 -20.29
N MET A 299 -2.20 -5.38 -20.42
CA MET A 299 -3.35 -5.35 -19.51
C MET A 299 -2.95 -5.71 -18.06
N GLU A 300 -2.03 -6.65 -17.87
CA GLU A 300 -1.60 -7.07 -16.53
C GLU A 300 -0.92 -5.92 -15.79
N ARG A 301 -0.01 -5.22 -16.46
CA ARG A 301 0.65 -4.04 -15.89
C ARG A 301 -0.31 -2.89 -15.68
N ALA A 302 -1.25 -2.65 -16.60
CA ALA A 302 -2.29 -1.63 -16.43
C ALA A 302 -3.14 -1.89 -15.17
N VAL A 303 -3.62 -3.13 -14.97
CA VAL A 303 -4.38 -3.52 -13.78
C VAL A 303 -3.55 -3.37 -12.51
N LYS A 304 -2.27 -3.77 -12.53
CA LYS A 304 -1.34 -3.59 -11.41
C LYS A 304 -1.18 -2.10 -11.07
N MET A 305 -0.96 -1.24 -12.05
CA MET A 305 -0.85 0.20 -11.85
C MET A 305 -2.13 0.78 -11.24
N LEU A 306 -3.31 0.46 -11.79
CA LEU A 306 -4.59 0.95 -11.26
C LEU A 306 -4.80 0.52 -9.81
N ASN A 307 -4.48 -0.73 -9.45
CA ASN A 307 -4.54 -1.18 -8.05
C ASN A 307 -3.53 -0.46 -7.16
N HIS A 308 -2.34 -0.18 -7.67
CA HIS A 308 -1.31 0.54 -6.92
C HIS A 308 -1.78 1.93 -6.49
N THR A 309 -2.72 2.57 -7.22
CA THR A 309 -3.28 3.87 -6.84
C THR A 309 -3.85 3.90 -5.43
N PHE A 310 -4.50 2.83 -4.98
CA PHE A 310 -5.12 2.76 -3.65
C PHE A 310 -4.11 2.82 -2.50
N SER A 311 -2.83 2.53 -2.78
CA SER A 311 -1.75 2.61 -1.79
C SER A 311 -1.26 4.03 -1.50
N PHE A 312 -1.48 4.98 -2.43
CA PHE A 312 -0.92 6.33 -2.32
C PHE A 312 -1.93 7.47 -2.50
N THR A 313 -3.04 7.29 -3.21
CA THR A 313 -4.04 8.36 -3.34
C THR A 313 -5.09 8.26 -2.25
N ARG A 314 -5.45 9.41 -1.65
CA ARG A 314 -6.63 9.58 -0.77
C ARG A 314 -7.80 10.29 -1.43
N ASP A 315 -7.61 10.78 -2.64
CA ASP A 315 -8.68 11.40 -3.40
C ASP A 315 -9.64 10.33 -3.92
N ILE A 316 -10.77 10.17 -3.24
CA ILE A 316 -11.97 10.66 -3.91
C ILE A 316 -12.24 10.15 -5.32
N THR A 317 -12.30 11.17 -6.16
CA THR A 317 -12.57 11.09 -7.59
C THR A 317 -11.55 10.19 -8.27
N LEU A 318 -10.27 10.28 -7.88
CA LEU A 318 -9.19 9.49 -8.48
C LEU A 318 -9.33 7.99 -8.18
N ARG A 319 -9.77 7.62 -6.97
CA ARG A 319 -10.08 6.23 -6.64
C ARG A 319 -11.23 5.70 -7.48
N TYR A 320 -12.31 6.46 -7.63
CA TYR A 320 -13.40 6.04 -8.51
C TYR A 320 -13.00 5.94 -9.97
N MET A 321 -12.12 6.84 -10.45
CA MET A 321 -11.54 6.71 -11.77
C MET A 321 -10.80 5.36 -11.89
N ALA A 322 -9.95 5.01 -10.92
CA ALA A 322 -9.23 3.73 -10.93
C ALA A 322 -10.18 2.52 -10.88
N ILE A 323 -11.20 2.53 -10.02
CA ILE A 323 -12.23 1.47 -9.92
C ILE A 323 -12.99 1.33 -11.24
N SER A 324 -13.42 2.45 -11.83
CA SER A 324 -14.14 2.45 -13.11
C SER A 324 -13.28 1.82 -14.21
N ASN A 325 -12.02 2.24 -14.30
CA ASN A 325 -11.10 1.69 -15.30
C ASN A 325 -10.85 0.19 -15.08
N LEU A 326 -10.69 -0.26 -13.84
CA LEU A 326 -10.57 -1.70 -13.53
C LEU A 326 -11.80 -2.50 -13.99
N LYS A 327 -13.01 -1.96 -13.75
CA LYS A 327 -14.27 -2.57 -14.21
C LYS A 327 -14.37 -2.60 -15.73
N ASP A 328 -13.95 -1.53 -16.41
CA ASP A 328 -13.93 -1.46 -17.88
C ASP A 328 -12.95 -2.50 -18.47
N LEU A 329 -11.88 -2.82 -17.74
CA LEU A 329 -10.95 -3.91 -18.06
C LEU A 329 -11.47 -5.31 -17.66
N GLY A 330 -12.69 -5.43 -17.14
CA GLY A 330 -13.27 -6.70 -16.70
C GLY A 330 -12.67 -7.26 -15.41
N THR A 331 -12.01 -6.40 -14.62
CA THR A 331 -11.37 -6.76 -13.35
C THR A 331 -12.05 -6.05 -12.17
N VAL A 332 -11.69 -6.46 -10.96
CA VAL A 332 -12.12 -5.82 -9.71
C VAL A 332 -10.90 -5.27 -8.96
N PRO A 333 -11.08 -4.30 -8.06
CA PRO A 333 -10.02 -3.86 -7.17
C PRO A 333 -9.37 -5.03 -6.43
N GLY A 334 -8.04 -5.00 -6.38
CA GLY A 334 -7.19 -6.04 -5.81
C GLY A 334 -6.94 -5.85 -4.31
N LYS A 335 -5.94 -6.56 -3.80
CA LYS A 335 -5.65 -6.65 -2.36
C LYS A 335 -5.35 -5.29 -1.71
N GLU A 336 -4.69 -4.36 -2.40
CA GLU A 336 -4.42 -3.01 -1.87
C GLU A 336 -5.71 -2.24 -1.55
N PHE A 337 -6.80 -2.50 -2.29
CA PHE A 337 -8.09 -1.90 -2.00
C PHE A 337 -8.66 -2.42 -0.67
N GLU A 338 -8.61 -3.73 -0.45
CA GLU A 338 -9.12 -4.37 0.77
C GLU A 338 -8.30 -4.01 2.01
N GLU A 339 -6.97 -4.03 1.92
CA GLU A 339 -6.07 -3.72 3.05
C GLU A 339 -6.22 -2.29 3.57
N ASN A 340 -6.71 -1.38 2.73
CA ASN A 340 -6.98 0.00 3.10
C ASN A 340 -8.45 0.25 3.50
N ASN A 341 -9.21 -0.81 3.77
CA ASN A 341 -10.62 -0.79 4.19
C ASN A 341 -11.56 -0.10 3.20
N PHE A 342 -11.28 -0.20 1.90
CA PHE A 342 -12.17 0.36 0.89
C PHE A 342 -13.40 -0.49 0.63
N VAL A 343 -14.50 0.18 0.29
CA VAL A 343 -15.72 -0.40 -0.23
C VAL A 343 -16.20 0.36 -1.46
N ASP A 344 -16.60 -0.39 -2.47
CA ASP A 344 -17.18 0.14 -3.70
C ASP A 344 -18.70 -0.06 -3.66
N HIS A 345 -19.44 1.03 -3.85
CA HIS A 345 -20.91 1.05 -3.84
C HIS A 345 -21.38 2.28 -4.63
N ILE A 346 -22.67 2.47 -4.91
CA ILE A 346 -23.14 3.57 -5.80
C ILE A 346 -23.27 4.94 -5.11
N GLY A 347 -23.14 4.98 -3.78
CA GLY A 347 -23.24 6.19 -2.94
C GLY A 347 -21.93 6.96 -2.81
N CYS A 348 -20.83 6.25 -2.94
CA CYS A 348 -19.48 6.70 -3.27
C CYS A 348 -19.37 8.04 -4.03
N GLY A 349 -18.75 9.04 -3.41
CA GLY A 349 -18.48 10.37 -3.98
C GLY A 349 -19.72 11.23 -4.25
N LYS A 350 -20.90 10.79 -3.82
CA LYS A 350 -22.16 11.54 -3.98
C LYS A 350 -22.27 12.67 -2.97
N LYS A 351 -23.26 13.55 -3.17
CA LYS A 351 -23.47 14.69 -2.27
C LYS A 351 -24.24 14.22 -1.04
N VAL A 352 -23.73 14.56 0.14
CA VAL A 352 -24.41 14.32 1.42
C VAL A 352 -24.93 15.65 1.98
N LYS A 353 -26.18 15.64 2.45
CA LYS A 353 -26.76 16.72 3.23
C LYS A 353 -27.01 16.25 4.65
N PHE A 354 -26.40 16.93 5.61
CA PHE A 354 -26.61 16.70 7.03
C PHE A 354 -27.71 17.61 7.59
N THR A 355 -28.59 17.06 8.42
CA THR A 355 -29.53 17.86 9.23
C THR A 355 -28.85 18.38 10.49
N TYR A 356 -27.99 17.58 11.11
CA TYR A 356 -27.20 17.95 12.28
C TYR A 356 -25.72 18.03 11.91
N PRO A 357 -25.01 19.12 12.26
CA PRO A 357 -23.60 19.25 11.92
C PRO A 357 -22.76 18.22 12.67
N TYR A 358 -21.80 17.61 11.98
CA TYR A 358 -20.78 16.78 12.61
C TYR A 358 -19.81 17.62 13.45
N SER A 359 -19.10 16.97 14.36
CA SER A 359 -18.11 17.60 15.22
C SER A 359 -16.81 17.90 14.48
N THR A 360 -16.27 19.09 14.67
CA THR A 360 -14.94 19.46 14.17
C THR A 360 -13.80 18.70 14.86
N SER A 361 -14.05 18.02 15.98
CA SER A 361 -13.06 17.16 16.64
C SER A 361 -12.82 15.84 15.92
N TYR A 362 -13.84 15.36 15.19
CA TYR A 362 -13.78 14.10 14.43
C TYR A 362 -14.52 14.30 13.09
N PRO A 363 -13.95 15.10 12.17
CA PRO A 363 -14.59 15.39 10.89
C PRO A 363 -14.44 14.25 9.88
N ALA A 364 -13.47 13.34 10.08
CA ALA A 364 -13.02 12.37 9.08
C ALA A 364 -12.75 13.04 7.72
N GLY A 365 -13.30 12.52 6.63
CA GLY A 365 -13.29 13.11 5.29
C GLY A 365 -14.16 14.37 5.12
N GLY A 366 -14.73 14.93 6.20
CA GLY A 366 -15.60 16.11 6.15
C GLY A 366 -16.93 15.82 5.44
N ASP A 367 -17.34 16.69 4.53
CA ASP A 367 -18.66 16.62 3.88
C ASP A 367 -18.90 15.35 3.05
N ILE A 368 -17.83 14.63 2.70
CA ILE A 368 -17.89 13.37 1.95
C ILE A 368 -17.66 12.13 2.81
N ALA A 369 -17.35 12.26 4.10
CA ALA A 369 -16.88 11.15 4.93
C ALA A 369 -17.79 9.92 4.92
N LEU A 370 -19.11 10.12 4.89
CA LEU A 370 -20.10 9.02 4.90
C LEU A 370 -20.32 8.36 3.53
N VAL A 371 -19.62 8.81 2.51
CA VAL A 371 -19.70 8.29 1.15
C VAL A 371 -18.31 8.27 0.51
N ASP A 372 -17.27 8.15 1.34
CA ASP A 372 -15.89 8.26 0.87
C ASP A 372 -15.27 6.92 0.42
N GLY A 373 -16.05 5.86 0.53
CA GLY A 373 -15.67 4.48 0.27
C GLY A 373 -14.72 3.92 1.32
N ILE A 374 -14.46 4.59 2.45
CA ILE A 374 -13.52 4.13 3.49
C ILE A 374 -14.28 3.66 4.72
N LYS A 375 -14.01 2.43 5.15
CA LYS A 375 -14.52 1.93 6.42
C LYS A 375 -13.61 2.28 7.60
N GLY A 376 -14.25 2.50 8.73
CA GLY A 376 -13.57 2.68 10.00
C GLY A 376 -13.04 1.36 10.56
N THR A 377 -11.95 1.44 11.31
CA THR A 377 -11.37 0.32 12.06
C THR A 377 -11.81 0.37 13.53
N LYS A 378 -11.39 -0.62 14.32
CA LYS A 378 -11.62 -0.60 15.79
C LYS A 378 -10.82 0.51 16.50
N ILE A 379 -9.92 1.19 15.80
CA ILE A 379 -9.15 2.33 16.30
C ILE A 379 -9.94 3.60 15.97
N PHE A 380 -10.59 4.20 16.97
CA PHE A 380 -11.51 5.32 16.77
C PHE A 380 -10.85 6.60 16.20
N ASN A 381 -9.53 6.72 16.31
CA ASN A 381 -8.75 7.87 15.83
C ASN A 381 -7.93 7.53 14.57
N ASP A 382 -8.36 6.53 13.80
CA ASP A 382 -7.79 6.20 12.48
C ASP A 382 -8.06 7.27 11.41
N GLY A 383 -8.97 8.21 11.69
CA GLY A 383 -9.34 9.31 10.81
C GLY A 383 -10.52 9.00 9.88
N ASN A 384 -11.14 7.83 10.00
CA ASN A 384 -12.21 7.35 9.12
C ASN A 384 -13.60 7.38 9.80
N TRP A 385 -13.67 7.85 11.05
CA TRP A 385 -14.93 7.99 11.79
C TRP A 385 -15.37 9.45 11.87
N GLN A 386 -16.55 9.77 11.33
CA GLN A 386 -17.21 11.05 11.52
C GLN A 386 -18.13 11.00 12.74
N ALA A 387 -18.16 12.06 13.56
CA ALA A 387 -18.83 12.01 14.86
C ALA A 387 -19.82 13.13 15.17
N TRP A 388 -20.83 12.80 15.99
CA TRP A 388 -21.78 13.73 16.61
C TRP A 388 -21.70 13.60 18.13
N ARG A 389 -21.88 14.72 18.85
CA ARG A 389 -21.74 14.76 20.32
C ARG A 389 -23.05 15.09 21.02
N GLY A 390 -23.73 14.04 21.47
CA GLY A 390 -25.05 14.10 22.11
C GLY A 390 -26.20 14.44 21.17
N ASP A 391 -25.92 14.63 19.89
CA ASP A 391 -26.90 14.86 18.83
C ASP A 391 -27.15 13.55 18.06
N ASP A 392 -28.30 13.49 17.39
CA ASP A 392 -28.64 12.43 16.44
C ASP A 392 -27.88 12.63 15.12
N LEU A 393 -27.85 11.59 14.28
CA LEU A 393 -27.37 11.68 12.89
C LEU A 393 -28.57 11.60 11.94
N GLU A 394 -28.70 12.57 11.05
CA GLU A 394 -29.58 12.47 9.88
C GLU A 394 -28.83 12.97 8.65
N ALA A 395 -28.63 12.06 7.70
CA ALA A 395 -27.91 12.30 6.46
C ALA A 395 -28.75 11.88 5.25
N THR A 396 -28.75 12.70 4.19
CA THR A 396 -29.38 12.40 2.90
C THR A 396 -28.34 12.40 1.79
N VAL A 397 -28.19 11.28 1.11
CA VAL A 397 -27.31 11.10 -0.06
C VAL A 397 -28.12 11.33 -1.34
N ASP A 398 -27.66 12.21 -2.24
CA ASP A 398 -28.21 12.40 -3.60
C ASP A 398 -27.38 11.62 -4.63
N LEU A 399 -27.95 10.54 -5.17
CA LEU A 399 -27.30 9.67 -6.15
C LEU A 399 -27.08 10.37 -7.51
N GLY A 400 -27.65 11.55 -7.71
CA GLY A 400 -27.53 12.39 -8.91
C GLY A 400 -28.58 12.09 -9.98
N GLY A 401 -29.23 10.92 -9.91
CA GLY A 401 -30.31 10.49 -10.78
C GLY A 401 -31.07 9.32 -10.16
N THR A 402 -32.23 8.99 -10.73
CA THR A 402 -33.01 7.82 -10.32
C THR A 402 -32.33 6.56 -10.82
N ILE A 403 -31.88 5.71 -9.90
CA ILE A 403 -31.19 4.45 -10.19
C ILE A 403 -31.77 3.33 -9.31
N PRO A 404 -31.79 2.07 -9.79
CA PRO A 404 -32.32 0.97 -9.02
C PRO A 404 -31.33 0.51 -7.94
N ILE A 405 -31.81 0.38 -6.70
CA ILE A 405 -31.03 -0.02 -5.52
C ILE A 405 -31.74 -1.14 -4.76
N GLU A 406 -31.01 -1.98 -4.04
CA GLU A 406 -31.55 -3.16 -3.34
C GLU A 406 -30.96 -3.41 -1.95
N LYS A 407 -29.87 -2.72 -1.59
CA LYS A 407 -29.27 -2.82 -0.25
C LYS A 407 -28.73 -1.48 0.23
N ILE A 408 -28.94 -1.19 1.50
CA ILE A 408 -28.31 -0.05 2.21
C ILE A 408 -27.72 -0.57 3.52
N SER A 409 -26.50 -0.16 3.85
CA SER A 409 -25.91 -0.41 5.18
C SER A 409 -25.09 0.76 5.71
N VAL A 410 -24.88 0.80 7.02
CA VAL A 410 -24.09 1.82 7.72
C VAL A 410 -23.44 1.22 8.97
N ASN A 411 -22.19 1.61 9.29
CA ASN A 411 -21.51 1.11 10.49
C ASN A 411 -21.36 2.18 11.59
N PHE A 412 -21.36 1.70 12.83
CA PHE A 412 -21.13 2.51 14.02
C PHE A 412 -20.10 1.84 14.94
N LEU A 413 -19.33 2.65 15.67
CA LEU A 413 -18.33 2.20 16.62
C LEU A 413 -18.82 2.33 18.08
N GLN A 414 -18.71 1.24 18.84
CA GLN A 414 -18.76 1.24 20.30
C GLN A 414 -17.35 1.17 20.88
N ASN A 415 -17.10 2.02 21.88
CA ASN A 415 -16.03 1.87 22.85
C ASN A 415 -16.44 2.69 24.07
N ILE A 416 -17.09 2.05 25.03
CA ILE A 416 -17.71 2.74 26.15
C ILE A 416 -16.67 3.48 27.02
N GLY A 417 -15.44 2.94 27.14
CA GLY A 417 -14.35 3.62 27.84
C GLY A 417 -13.98 4.99 27.24
N SER A 418 -14.24 5.16 25.93
CA SER A 418 -14.07 6.41 25.19
C SER A 418 -15.38 7.17 24.97
N TRP A 419 -16.46 6.78 25.68
CA TRP A 419 -17.79 7.40 25.61
C TRP A 419 -18.43 7.28 24.22
N LEU A 420 -17.98 6.31 23.41
CA LEU A 420 -18.52 6.00 22.09
C LEU A 420 -19.62 4.94 22.24
N PHE A 421 -20.85 5.31 21.93
CA PHE A 421 -22.00 4.41 22.03
C PHE A 421 -22.59 4.15 20.66
N LEU A 422 -23.01 2.90 20.43
CA LEU A 422 -23.86 2.59 19.29
C LEU A 422 -25.19 3.35 19.39
N PRO A 423 -25.84 3.64 18.26
CA PRO A 423 -27.16 4.26 18.28
C PRO A 423 -28.19 3.34 18.93
N THR A 424 -29.29 3.93 19.38
CA THR A 424 -30.45 3.20 19.91
C THR A 424 -31.32 2.64 18.80
N SER A 425 -31.44 3.36 17.67
CA SER A 425 -32.11 2.90 16.47
C SER A 425 -31.55 3.53 15.19
N VAL A 426 -31.73 2.85 14.07
CA VAL A 426 -31.37 3.30 12.71
C VAL A 426 -32.56 3.08 11.78
N GLU A 427 -32.94 4.11 11.05
CA GLU A 427 -34.03 4.08 10.08
C GLU A 427 -33.51 4.42 8.68
N PHE A 428 -33.95 3.65 7.69
CA PHE A 428 -33.57 3.82 6.29
C PHE A 428 -34.77 4.28 5.46
N TYR A 429 -34.53 5.26 4.60
CA TYR A 429 -35.55 5.85 3.73
C TYR A 429 -35.03 6.03 2.31
N ILE A 430 -35.95 5.98 1.35
CA ILE A 430 -35.69 6.30 -0.06
C ILE A 430 -36.67 7.35 -0.59
N SER A 431 -36.25 8.10 -1.61
CA SER A 431 -37.08 9.09 -2.30
C SER A 431 -36.61 9.29 -3.74
N GLU A 432 -37.54 9.58 -4.65
CA GLU A 432 -37.23 10.01 -6.02
C GLU A 432 -37.12 11.55 -6.15
N ASP A 433 -37.86 12.30 -5.31
CA ASP A 433 -38.04 13.74 -5.44
C ASP A 433 -37.30 14.57 -4.36
N GLY A 434 -36.71 13.90 -3.36
CA GLY A 434 -35.98 14.52 -2.25
C GLY A 434 -36.89 15.24 -1.24
N LYS A 435 -38.20 15.06 -1.34
CA LYS A 435 -39.23 15.67 -0.48
C LYS A 435 -40.05 14.60 0.24
N ASN A 436 -40.57 13.64 -0.51
CA ASN A 436 -41.39 12.54 0.00
C ASN A 436 -40.51 11.31 0.20
N PHE A 437 -40.27 10.94 1.46
CA PHE A 437 -39.44 9.80 1.82
C PHE A 437 -40.30 8.62 2.27
N LYS A 438 -40.09 7.47 1.65
CA LYS A 438 -40.68 6.19 2.05
C LYS A 438 -39.72 5.46 2.97
N ILE A 439 -40.21 5.01 4.11
CA ILE A 439 -39.43 4.17 5.03
C ILE A 439 -39.24 2.77 4.43
N LEU A 440 -38.02 2.24 4.54
CA LEU A 440 -37.68 0.87 4.17
C LEU A 440 -37.64 -0.05 5.40
N ALA A 441 -36.94 0.38 6.45
CA ALA A 441 -36.82 -0.37 7.68
C ALA A 441 -36.43 0.53 8.86
N THR A 442 -36.75 0.03 10.05
CA THR A 442 -36.27 0.52 11.34
C THR A 442 -35.56 -0.64 12.05
N HIS A 443 -34.34 -0.41 12.52
CA HIS A 443 -33.55 -1.37 13.27
C HIS A 443 -33.29 -0.82 14.67
N ASP A 444 -33.77 -1.52 15.69
CA ASP A 444 -33.38 -1.26 17.06
C ASP A 444 -32.01 -1.90 17.34
N ASN A 445 -31.26 -1.31 18.27
CA ASN A 445 -29.96 -1.86 18.64
C ASN A 445 -30.09 -2.98 19.68
N ASP A 446 -29.70 -4.19 19.28
CA ASP A 446 -29.64 -5.39 20.13
C ASP A 446 -28.33 -5.57 20.91
N VAL A 447 -27.33 -4.71 20.71
CA VAL A 447 -26.06 -4.78 21.44
C VAL A 447 -26.21 -4.11 22.79
N SER A 448 -25.74 -4.79 23.85
CA SER A 448 -25.72 -4.23 25.19
C SER A 448 -24.90 -2.93 25.24
N GLN A 449 -25.51 -1.87 25.76
CA GLN A 449 -24.81 -0.61 26.02
C GLN A 449 -23.63 -0.77 27.00
N LYS A 450 -23.58 -1.87 27.77
CA LYS A 450 -22.50 -2.18 28.71
C LYS A 450 -21.39 -3.06 28.11
N GLN A 451 -21.49 -3.43 26.83
CA GLN A 451 -20.49 -4.28 26.21
C GLN A 451 -19.16 -3.53 26.09
N GLU A 452 -18.15 -4.07 26.77
CA GLU A 452 -16.79 -3.55 26.79
C GLU A 452 -16.01 -3.91 25.52
N GLY A 453 -14.91 -3.17 25.30
CA GLY A 453 -14.06 -3.32 24.13
C GLY A 453 -14.56 -2.55 22.91
N ALA A 454 -13.70 -2.44 21.91
CA ALA A 454 -14.03 -1.81 20.64
C ALA A 454 -14.84 -2.77 19.76
N LEU A 455 -16.05 -2.35 19.37
CA LEU A 455 -16.97 -3.12 18.54
C LEU A 455 -17.49 -2.25 17.40
N ILE A 456 -17.41 -2.75 16.18
CA ILE A 456 -18.11 -2.16 15.03
C ILE A 456 -19.39 -2.96 14.82
N LYS A 457 -20.51 -2.26 14.65
CA LYS A 457 -21.79 -2.87 14.26
C LYS A 457 -22.28 -2.25 12.97
N GLU A 458 -22.57 -3.11 11.99
CA GLU A 458 -23.28 -2.75 10.77
C GLU A 458 -24.78 -2.87 10.98
N PHE A 459 -25.53 -1.88 10.49
CA PHE A 459 -26.98 -1.94 10.33
C PHE A 459 -27.29 -2.03 8.85
N THR A 460 -28.01 -3.07 8.43
CA THR A 460 -28.22 -3.39 7.01
C THR A 460 -29.70 -3.64 6.71
N THR A 461 -30.17 -3.11 5.58
CA THR A 461 -31.49 -3.41 5.03
C THR A 461 -31.35 -3.91 3.60
N ASN A 462 -31.83 -5.12 3.34
CA ASN A 462 -32.01 -5.66 1.99
C ASN A 462 -33.50 -5.54 1.61
N PHE A 463 -33.78 -5.18 0.37
CA PHE A 463 -35.13 -4.99 -0.14
C PHE A 463 -35.18 -5.30 -1.63
N ASN A 464 -36.39 -5.44 -2.18
CA ASN A 464 -36.54 -5.65 -3.62
C ASN A 464 -35.99 -4.44 -4.37
N LYS A 465 -35.26 -4.70 -5.46
CA LYS A 465 -34.70 -3.67 -6.34
C LYS A 465 -35.73 -2.59 -6.66
N THR A 466 -35.47 -1.38 -6.20
CA THR A 466 -36.38 -0.23 -6.23
C THR A 466 -35.65 1.00 -6.73
N ASP A 467 -36.27 1.74 -7.64
CA ASP A 467 -35.74 2.99 -8.15
C ASP A 467 -35.75 4.08 -7.07
N ALA A 468 -34.61 4.73 -6.87
CA ALA A 468 -34.45 5.83 -5.94
C ALA A 468 -33.41 6.82 -6.44
N ARG A 469 -33.55 8.09 -6.05
CA ARG A 469 -32.52 9.12 -6.25
C ARG A 469 -31.87 9.53 -4.93
N TYR A 470 -32.66 9.57 -3.87
CA TYR A 470 -32.21 10.00 -2.55
C TYR A 470 -32.32 8.85 -1.56
N VAL A 471 -31.25 8.63 -0.81
CA VAL A 471 -31.23 7.72 0.35
C VAL A 471 -31.06 8.56 1.60
N ARG A 472 -31.90 8.34 2.60
CA ARG A 472 -31.79 9.02 3.90
C ARG A 472 -31.65 8.01 5.01
N VAL A 473 -30.70 8.28 5.91
CA VAL A 473 -30.46 7.51 7.12
C VAL A 473 -30.74 8.42 8.31
N LYS A 474 -31.62 7.98 9.23
CA LYS A 474 -31.88 8.65 10.51
C LYS A 474 -31.45 7.75 11.65
N VAL A 475 -30.65 8.28 12.56
CA VAL A 475 -29.95 7.51 13.58
C VAL A 475 -30.14 8.19 14.92
N LYS A 476 -30.70 7.44 15.88
CA LYS A 476 -30.99 7.95 17.21
C LYS A 476 -29.83 7.70 18.17
N SER A 477 -29.19 8.76 18.64
CA SER A 477 -28.12 8.69 19.64
C SER A 477 -28.65 8.33 21.03
N VAL A 478 -27.80 7.76 21.87
CA VAL A 478 -28.07 7.64 23.32
C VAL A 478 -28.15 9.02 23.98
N GLY A 479 -27.52 10.04 23.38
CA GLY A 479 -27.55 11.43 23.83
C GLY A 479 -26.61 11.70 25.00
N VAL A 480 -26.82 11.04 26.13
CA VAL A 480 -26.01 11.17 27.34
C VAL A 480 -25.61 9.82 27.93
N CYS A 481 -24.47 9.79 28.60
CA CYS A 481 -23.97 8.60 29.27
C CYS A 481 -25.00 8.13 30.31
N PRO A 482 -25.41 6.86 30.29
CA PRO A 482 -26.32 6.31 31.30
C PRO A 482 -25.73 6.35 32.71
N ASP A 483 -26.58 6.24 33.73
CA ASP A 483 -26.20 6.34 35.15
C ASP A 483 -25.12 5.33 35.59
N TRP A 484 -25.03 4.19 34.92
CA TRP A 484 -24.04 3.16 35.24
C TRP A 484 -22.63 3.48 34.70
N HIS A 485 -22.54 4.43 33.75
CA HIS A 485 -21.29 4.78 33.09
C HIS A 485 -20.49 5.79 33.94
N THR A 486 -19.16 5.71 33.91
CA THR A 486 -18.28 6.62 34.67
C THR A 486 -18.46 8.09 34.29
N GLY A 487 -18.94 8.36 33.07
CA GLY A 487 -19.28 9.68 32.56
C GLY A 487 -20.76 10.08 32.67
N ALA A 488 -21.55 9.44 33.53
CA ALA A 488 -23.00 9.63 33.67
C ALA A 488 -23.47 11.09 33.51
N GLY A 489 -24.50 11.30 32.69
CA GLY A 489 -25.05 12.62 32.37
C GLY A 489 -24.25 13.45 31.35
N GLY A 490 -23.00 13.07 31.08
CA GLY A 490 -22.18 13.69 30.03
C GLY A 490 -22.61 13.26 28.63
N LYS A 491 -22.47 14.14 27.63
CA LYS A 491 -22.81 13.84 26.22
C LYS A 491 -21.98 12.66 25.68
N VAL A 492 -22.64 11.71 25.02
CA VAL A 492 -21.97 10.60 24.32
C VAL A 492 -21.46 11.04 22.94
N TRP A 493 -20.56 10.24 22.39
CA TRP A 493 -20.18 10.29 20.99
C TRP A 493 -20.94 9.22 20.20
N LEU A 494 -21.44 9.63 19.03
CA LEU A 494 -21.97 8.74 17.98
C LEU A 494 -21.00 8.79 16.80
N PHE A 495 -20.34 7.68 16.49
CA PHE A 495 -19.33 7.58 15.42
C PHE A 495 -19.89 6.75 14.26
N CYS A 496 -19.84 7.29 13.04
CA CYS A 496 -20.29 6.67 11.79
C CYS A 496 -19.16 6.73 10.77
N ASP A 497 -18.95 5.65 10.01
CA ASP A 497 -17.94 5.61 8.94
C ASP A 497 -18.58 5.85 7.56
N GLU A 498 -19.38 4.92 7.04
CA GLU A 498 -19.78 4.88 5.62
C GLU A 498 -21.25 4.45 5.44
N ILE A 499 -21.98 5.17 4.58
CA ILE A 499 -23.32 4.80 4.11
C ILE A 499 -23.20 4.08 2.76
N GLN A 500 -23.22 2.76 2.83
CA GLN A 500 -23.08 1.87 1.68
C GLN A 500 -24.44 1.67 1.00
N ILE A 501 -24.49 1.77 -0.34
CA ILE A 501 -25.73 1.69 -1.14
C ILE A 501 -25.42 0.85 -2.38
N TYR A 502 -26.18 -0.22 -2.62
CA TYR A 502 -25.98 -1.16 -3.75
C TYR A 502 -27.22 -1.29 -4.61
#